data_AF-A0A2H5AXK0-F1
#
_entry.id   AF-A0A2H5AXK0-F1
#
_cell.length_a   1.000
_cell.length_b   1.000
_cell.length_c   1.000
_cell.angle_alpha   90.00
_cell.angle_beta   90.00
_cell.angle_gamma   90.00
#
_symmetry.space_group_name_H-M   'P 1'
#
loop_
_entity.id
_entity.type
_entity.pdbx_description
1 polymer ?
#
loop_
_entity_poly.entity_id
_entity_poly.type
_entity_poly.pdbx_seq_one_letter_code
_entity_poly.pdbx_strand_id
1 'polypeptide(L)'
;MPGTVTGMTTADPLPDIVQTVLDDLADAADPAAGHWLVAELDQRGSDAVWSATCLLLEHLAGRPAYGLPREQGADRLRSVARTAQPGTALALAVQLAYRVGGEQAAAETWTAAEPELRRAALLHLLLARCAADGFGGRLTAAGLVALVRATALRPAGPGG
;
A
#
# COMPACT_ATOMS: atom_id res chain seq x y z
N MET A 1 23.19 4.26 2.43
CA MET A 1 23.27 3.28 3.54
C MET A 1 22.31 2.16 3.18
N PRO A 2 22.73 0.89 3.06
CA PRO A 2 21.78 -0.21 2.89
C PRO A 2 20.94 -0.38 4.18
N GLY A 3 19.64 -0.60 3.99
CA GLY A 3 18.54 -0.22 4.87
C GLY A 3 18.39 -0.93 6.22
N THR A 4 17.70 -0.21 7.11
CA THR A 4 17.37 -0.51 8.50
C THR A 4 16.62 -1.84 8.65
N VAL A 5 15.91 -2.25 7.60
CA VAL A 5 15.18 -3.53 7.50
C VAL A 5 16.08 -4.77 7.74
N THR A 6 17.40 -4.66 7.58
CA THR A 6 18.35 -5.77 7.79
C THR A 6 18.41 -6.28 9.25
N GLY A 7 17.91 -5.50 10.23
CA GLY A 7 17.89 -5.88 11.65
C GLY A 7 16.53 -6.31 12.20
N MET A 8 15.47 -6.25 11.40
CA MET A 8 14.10 -6.54 11.86
C MET A 8 13.79 -8.03 11.84
N THR A 9 12.99 -8.47 12.80
CA THR A 9 12.67 -9.88 13.02
C THR A 9 11.18 -10.15 13.05
N THR A 10 10.81 -11.43 12.90
CA THR A 10 9.44 -11.94 13.01
C THR A 10 8.75 -11.62 14.34
N ALA A 11 9.53 -11.27 15.38
CA ALA A 11 9.04 -10.95 16.71
C ALA A 11 8.68 -9.47 16.91
N ASP A 12 9.08 -8.58 16.00
CA ASP A 12 8.85 -7.15 16.17
C ASP A 12 7.35 -6.81 16.02
N PRO A 13 6.85 -5.79 16.76
CA PRO A 13 5.47 -5.33 16.64
C PRO A 13 5.16 -4.86 15.22
N LEU A 14 3.99 -5.25 14.71
CA LEU A 14 3.58 -4.92 13.35
C LEU A 14 3.61 -3.42 13.00
N PRO A 15 3.15 -2.49 13.86
CA PRO A 15 3.24 -1.06 13.58
C PRO A 15 4.68 -0.57 13.38
N ASP A 16 5.61 -1.06 14.20
CA ASP A 16 7.03 -0.66 14.14
C ASP A 16 7.67 -1.13 12.83
N ILE A 17 7.28 -2.32 12.37
CA ILE A 17 7.77 -2.87 11.11
C ILE A 17 7.26 -2.07 9.91
N VAL A 18 5.95 -1.79 9.89
CA VAL A 18 5.35 -0.98 8.83
C VAL A 18 5.99 0.40 8.81
N GLN A 19 6.19 1.04 9.97
CA GLN A 19 6.80 2.36 10.06
C GLN A 19 8.25 2.35 9.55
N THR A 20 9.07 1.38 9.95
CA THR A 20 10.47 1.28 9.50
C THR A 20 10.56 1.13 7.98
N VAL A 21 9.68 0.32 7.38
CA VAL A 21 9.62 0.14 5.93
C VAL A 21 9.17 1.42 5.22
N LEU A 22 8.21 2.16 5.79
CA LEU A 22 7.79 3.46 5.25
C LEU A 22 8.94 4.47 5.25
N ASP A 23 9.76 4.49 6.30
CA ASP A 23 10.94 5.35 6.37
C ASP A 23 12.03 4.93 5.37
N ASP A 24 12.32 3.64 5.25
CA ASP A 24 13.28 3.14 4.24
C ASP A 24 12.79 3.43 2.81
N LEU A 25 11.49 3.27 2.53
CA LEU A 25 10.88 3.65 1.24
C LEU A 25 10.99 5.15 0.97
N ALA A 26 10.88 5.98 2.01
CA ALA A 26 10.98 7.44 1.89
C ALA A 26 12.40 7.90 1.58
N ASP A 27 13.37 7.31 2.28
CA ASP A 27 14.77 7.75 2.29
C ASP A 27 15.55 7.19 1.10
N ALA A 28 15.31 5.93 0.74
CA ALA A 28 16.05 5.25 -0.32
C ALA A 28 15.32 5.19 -1.66
N ALA A 29 14.00 5.45 -1.68
CA ALA A 29 13.13 5.19 -2.83
C ALA A 29 13.32 3.77 -3.41
N ASP A 30 13.64 2.80 -2.55
CA ASP A 30 13.97 1.43 -2.93
C ASP A 30 12.74 0.51 -2.76
N PRO A 31 12.21 -0.09 -3.85
CA PRO A 31 11.06 -0.98 -3.77
C PRO A 31 11.33 -2.26 -2.96
N ALA A 32 12.60 -2.64 -2.75
CA ALA A 32 12.97 -3.86 -2.04
C ALA A 32 12.42 -3.89 -0.60
N ALA A 33 12.38 -2.76 0.10
CA ALA A 33 11.84 -2.67 1.46
C ALA A 33 10.34 -3.02 1.49
N GLY A 34 9.57 -2.53 0.51
CA GLY A 34 8.15 -2.86 0.37
C GLY A 34 7.93 -4.34 0.06
N HIS A 35 8.72 -4.91 -0.86
CA HIS A 35 8.64 -6.33 -1.20
C HIS A 35 9.03 -7.23 -0.02
N TRP A 36 10.06 -6.85 0.74
CA TRP A 36 10.44 -7.54 1.96
C TRP A 36 9.30 -7.55 2.97
N LEU A 37 8.64 -6.40 3.21
CA LEU A 37 7.51 -6.32 4.13
C LEU A 37 6.37 -7.25 3.72
N VAL A 38 6.02 -7.30 2.43
CA VAL A 38 4.97 -8.20 1.94
C VAL A 38 5.34 -9.66 2.19
N ALA A 39 6.58 -10.06 1.90
CA ALA A 39 7.05 -11.43 2.13
C ALA A 39 7.08 -11.78 3.62
N GLU A 40 7.44 -10.82 4.48
CA GLU A 40 7.44 -10.97 5.94
C GLU A 40 6.01 -11.15 6.48
N LEU A 41 5.06 -10.35 6.01
CA LEU A 41 3.65 -10.46 6.44
C LEU A 41 3.01 -11.75 5.96
N ASP A 42 3.31 -12.21 4.74
CA ASP A 42 2.84 -13.49 4.23
C ASP A 42 3.34 -14.67 5.08
N GLN A 43 4.60 -14.61 5.56
CA GLN A 43 5.13 -15.62 6.48
C GLN A 43 4.42 -15.61 7.84
N ARG A 44 3.99 -14.44 8.31
CA ARG A 44 3.20 -14.29 9.55
C ARG A 44 1.73 -14.69 9.39
N GLY A 45 1.25 -14.82 8.16
CA GLY A 45 -0.09 -15.31 7.83
C GLY A 45 -1.09 -14.19 7.48
N SER A 46 -2.28 -14.61 7.03
CA SER A 46 -3.30 -13.72 6.45
C SER A 46 -3.77 -12.61 7.42
N ASP A 47 -3.81 -12.89 8.72
CA ASP A 47 -4.21 -11.92 9.74
C ASP A 47 -3.19 -10.79 9.87
N ALA A 48 -1.89 -11.08 9.71
CA ALA A 48 -0.84 -10.06 9.74
C ALA A 48 -0.92 -9.15 8.52
N VAL A 49 -1.15 -9.72 7.33
CA VAL A 49 -1.34 -8.95 6.08
C VAL A 49 -2.56 -8.02 6.20
N TRP A 50 -3.68 -8.52 6.75
CA TRP A 50 -4.87 -7.71 6.97
C TRP A 50 -4.64 -6.62 8.03
N SER A 51 -4.02 -6.96 9.16
CA SER A 51 -3.71 -5.98 10.21
C SER A 51 -2.82 -4.85 9.68
N ALA A 52 -1.81 -5.17 8.86
CA ALA A 52 -0.97 -4.16 8.22
C ALA A 52 -1.77 -3.27 7.26
N THR A 53 -2.68 -3.89 6.51
CA THR A 53 -3.60 -3.20 5.62
C THR A 53 -4.49 -2.21 6.40
N CYS A 54 -5.06 -2.61 7.53
CA CYS A 54 -5.85 -1.74 8.40
C CYS A 54 -5.06 -0.53 8.90
N LEU A 55 -3.81 -0.72 9.36
CA LEU A 55 -2.94 0.39 9.79
C LEU A 55 -2.75 1.44 8.69
N LEU A 56 -2.56 0.99 7.45
CA LEU A 56 -2.41 1.89 6.29
C LEU A 56 -3.72 2.59 5.94
N LEU A 57 -4.85 1.86 5.99
CA LEU A 57 -6.18 2.39 5.68
C LEU A 57 -6.62 3.44 6.69
N GLU A 58 -6.43 3.19 7.99
CA GLU A 58 -6.78 4.13 9.06
C GLU A 58 -6.09 5.47 8.84
N HIS A 59 -4.77 5.43 8.58
CA HIS A 59 -4.02 6.66 8.29
C HIS A 59 -4.51 7.37 7.03
N LEU A 60 -4.70 6.62 5.94
CA LEU A 60 -5.15 7.19 4.68
C LEU A 60 -6.54 7.80 4.81
N ALA A 61 -7.46 7.15 5.53
CA ALA A 61 -8.82 7.62 5.75
C ALA A 61 -8.88 8.95 6.51
N GLY A 62 -7.95 9.19 7.43
CA GLY A 62 -7.80 10.46 8.14
C GLY A 62 -7.41 11.65 7.26
N ARG A 63 -7.01 11.41 6.00
CA ARG A 63 -6.55 12.46 5.07
C ARG A 63 -7.50 12.66 3.88
N PRO A 64 -7.63 13.90 3.37
CA PRO A 64 -8.34 14.16 2.11
C PRO A 64 -7.69 13.39 0.95
N ALA A 65 -8.48 12.56 0.25
CA ALA A 65 -7.99 11.88 -0.95
C ALA A 65 -7.80 12.92 -2.07
N TYR A 66 -6.60 13.00 -2.65
CA TYR A 66 -6.24 13.98 -3.68
C TYR A 66 -6.47 15.44 -3.28
N GLY A 67 -6.46 15.77 -1.98
CA GLY A 67 -6.78 17.11 -1.50
C GLY A 67 -8.26 17.50 -1.67
N LEU A 68 -9.13 16.54 -1.99
CA LEU A 68 -10.55 16.79 -2.26
C LEU A 68 -11.43 16.55 -1.01
N PRO A 69 -12.60 17.21 -0.93
CA PRO A 69 -13.64 16.89 0.04
C PRO A 69 -14.04 15.41 -0.02
N ARG A 70 -14.56 14.86 1.08
CA ARG A 70 -14.83 13.42 1.25
C ARG A 70 -15.54 12.78 0.06
N GLU A 71 -16.66 13.34 -0.40
CA GLU A 71 -17.46 12.80 -1.51
C GLU A 71 -16.72 12.85 -2.84
N GLN A 72 -16.10 14.00 -3.16
CA GLN A 72 -15.32 14.16 -4.39
C GLN A 72 -14.07 13.26 -4.40
N GLY A 73 -13.44 13.07 -3.25
CA GLY A 73 -12.33 12.15 -3.06
C GLY A 73 -12.75 10.69 -3.30
N ALA A 74 -13.92 10.30 -2.80
CA ALA A 74 -14.50 8.97 -3.04
C ALA A 74 -14.79 8.75 -4.54
N ASP A 75 -15.39 9.73 -5.20
CA ASP A 75 -15.64 9.68 -6.64
C ASP A 75 -14.35 9.62 -7.44
N ARG A 76 -13.31 10.36 -7.02
CA ARG A 76 -12.01 10.33 -7.65
C ARG A 76 -11.34 8.96 -7.51
N LEU A 77 -11.34 8.38 -6.31
CA LEU A 77 -10.84 7.02 -6.07
C LEU A 77 -11.55 6.00 -6.98
N ARG A 78 -12.88 6.06 -7.03
CA ARG A 78 -13.69 5.19 -7.91
C ARG A 78 -13.36 5.38 -9.39
N SER A 79 -13.14 6.62 -9.81
CA SER A 79 -12.78 6.91 -11.19
C SER A 79 -11.41 6.39 -11.57
N VAL A 80 -10.42 6.52 -10.70
CA VAL A 80 -9.04 6.06 -10.95
C VAL A 80 -8.98 4.53 -10.93
N ALA A 81 -9.70 3.87 -10.02
CA ALA A 81 -9.72 2.42 -9.90
C ALA A 81 -10.14 1.72 -11.21
N ARG A 82 -11.07 2.32 -11.98
CA ARG A 82 -11.60 1.74 -13.23
C ARG A 82 -10.55 1.58 -14.34
N THR A 83 -9.49 2.37 -14.32
CA THR A 83 -8.43 2.37 -15.35
C THR A 83 -7.09 1.92 -14.79
N ALA A 84 -7.04 1.53 -13.52
CA ALA A 84 -5.82 1.14 -12.84
C ALA A 84 -5.48 -0.33 -13.10
N GLN A 85 -4.21 -0.69 -12.93
CA GLN A 85 -3.79 -2.09 -12.91
C GLN A 85 -4.45 -2.83 -11.74
N PRO A 86 -4.68 -4.15 -11.82
CA PRO A 86 -5.47 -4.90 -10.84
C PRO A 86 -5.09 -4.67 -9.36
N GLY A 87 -3.80 -4.70 -9.02
CA GLY A 87 -3.33 -4.44 -7.66
C GLY A 87 -3.64 -3.02 -7.18
N THR A 88 -3.42 -2.02 -8.03
CA THR A 88 -3.75 -0.62 -7.74
C THR A 88 -5.26 -0.43 -7.64
N ALA A 89 -6.04 -1.07 -8.52
CA ALA A 89 -7.50 -1.02 -8.51
C ALA A 89 -8.06 -1.58 -7.20
N LEU A 90 -7.52 -2.71 -6.72
CA LEU A 90 -7.90 -3.28 -5.42
C LEU A 90 -7.53 -2.33 -4.27
N ALA A 91 -6.31 -1.78 -4.24
CA ALA A 91 -5.91 -0.83 -3.20
C ALA A 91 -6.86 0.39 -3.13
N LEU A 92 -7.26 0.93 -4.29
CA LEU A 92 -8.20 2.04 -4.37
C LEU A 92 -9.63 1.64 -3.97
N ALA A 93 -10.07 0.44 -4.35
CA ALA A 93 -11.38 -0.09 -3.97
C ALA A 93 -11.49 -0.31 -2.46
N VAL A 94 -10.46 -0.89 -1.84
CA VAL A 94 -10.40 -1.12 -0.39
C VAL A 94 -10.33 0.21 0.37
N GLN A 95 -9.56 1.19 -0.10
CA GLN A 95 -9.57 2.55 0.46
C GLN A 95 -10.95 3.20 0.39
N LEU A 96 -11.63 3.07 -0.74
CA LEU A 96 -12.98 3.60 -0.93
C LEU A 96 -13.97 2.92 0.03
N ALA A 97 -13.94 1.59 0.11
CA ALA A 97 -14.78 0.81 0.99
C ALA A 97 -14.56 1.18 2.46
N TYR A 98 -13.30 1.32 2.89
CA TYR A 98 -12.97 1.74 4.26
C TYR A 98 -13.51 3.15 4.57
N ARG A 99 -13.32 4.11 3.65
CA ARG A 99 -13.78 5.50 3.84
C ARG A 99 -15.30 5.64 3.90
N VAL A 100 -16.04 4.78 3.21
CA VAL A 100 -17.50 4.90 3.07
C VAL A 100 -18.22 3.99 4.08
N GLY A 101 -17.76 2.75 4.23
CA GLY A 101 -18.41 1.71 5.04
C GLY A 101 -17.58 1.17 6.20
N GLY A 102 -16.39 1.74 6.47
CA GLY A 102 -15.53 1.32 7.56
C GLY A 102 -14.79 0.00 7.31
N GLU A 103 -14.17 -0.51 8.36
CA GLU A 103 -13.29 -1.69 8.30
C GLU A 103 -13.98 -2.93 7.72
N GLN A 104 -15.24 -3.19 8.10
CA GLN A 104 -15.97 -4.37 7.61
C GLN A 104 -16.15 -4.35 6.09
N ALA A 105 -16.56 -3.22 5.50
CA ALA A 105 -16.71 -3.09 4.06
C ALA A 105 -15.38 -3.25 3.32
N ALA A 106 -14.28 -2.79 3.93
CA ALA A 106 -12.93 -2.97 3.41
C ALA A 106 -12.51 -4.45 3.48
N ALA A 107 -12.82 -5.15 4.58
CA ALA A 107 -12.50 -6.56 4.76
C ALA A 107 -13.22 -7.45 3.75
N GLU A 108 -14.49 -7.16 3.45
CA GLU A 108 -15.26 -7.86 2.40
C GLU A 108 -14.60 -7.69 1.03
N THR A 109 -14.25 -6.45 0.68
CA THR A 109 -13.57 -6.11 -0.58
C THR A 109 -12.20 -6.81 -0.69
N TRP A 110 -11.44 -6.83 0.41
CA TRP A 110 -10.13 -7.47 0.50
C TRP A 110 -10.21 -8.99 0.37
N THR A 111 -11.14 -9.61 1.09
CA THR A 111 -11.31 -11.08 1.14
C THR A 111 -11.85 -11.65 -0.17
N ALA A 112 -12.58 -10.85 -0.95
CA ALA A 112 -13.03 -11.24 -2.29
C ALA A 112 -11.87 -11.37 -3.31
N ALA A 113 -10.73 -10.72 -3.06
CA ALA A 113 -9.59 -10.74 -3.97
C ALA A 113 -8.66 -11.94 -3.77
N GLU A 114 -7.94 -12.33 -4.82
CA GLU A 114 -6.92 -13.38 -4.75
C GLU A 114 -5.70 -12.94 -3.90
N PRO A 115 -4.99 -13.87 -3.23
CA PRO A 115 -3.83 -13.54 -2.40
C PRO A 115 -2.73 -12.73 -3.12
N GLU A 116 -2.49 -13.01 -4.41
CA GLU A 116 -1.52 -12.25 -5.21
C GLU A 116 -1.93 -10.79 -5.43
N LEU A 117 -3.22 -10.56 -5.66
CA LEU A 117 -3.76 -9.20 -5.79
C LEU A 117 -3.70 -8.46 -4.45
N ARG A 118 -3.97 -9.15 -3.35
CA ARG A 118 -3.83 -8.59 -1.99
C ARG A 118 -2.40 -8.13 -1.71
N ARG A 119 -1.40 -8.95 -2.03
CA ARG A 119 0.02 -8.56 -1.93
C ARG A 119 0.33 -7.29 -2.74
N ALA A 120 -0.09 -7.26 -4.00
CA ALA A 120 0.13 -6.09 -4.86
C ALA A 120 -0.60 -4.85 -4.33
N ALA A 121 -1.83 -5.01 -3.84
CA ALA A 121 -2.59 -3.92 -3.24
C ALA A 121 -1.92 -3.38 -1.97
N LEU A 122 -1.35 -4.25 -1.14
CA LEU A 122 -0.58 -3.83 0.04
C LEU A 122 0.62 -2.96 -0.33
N LEU A 123 1.38 -3.32 -1.37
CA LEU A 123 2.45 -2.47 -1.90
C LEU A 123 1.92 -1.09 -2.33
N HIS A 124 0.80 -1.06 -3.03
CA HIS A 124 0.21 0.21 -3.46
C HIS A 124 -0.35 1.03 -2.29
N LEU A 125 -0.83 0.40 -1.21
CA LEU A 125 -1.25 1.08 0.01
C LEU A 125 -0.06 1.70 0.75
N LEU A 126 1.08 0.99 0.82
CA LEU A 126 2.33 1.56 1.32
C LEU A 126 2.71 2.79 0.51
N LEU A 127 2.73 2.69 -0.82
CA LEU A 127 3.06 3.83 -1.68
C LEU A 127 2.06 4.98 -1.58
N ALA A 128 0.77 4.70 -1.37
CA ALA A 128 -0.23 5.74 -1.12
C ALA A 128 0.02 6.42 0.23
N ARG A 129 0.33 5.65 1.28
CA ARG A 129 0.69 6.14 2.62
C ARG A 129 1.93 7.03 2.54
N CYS A 130 2.92 6.60 1.76
CA CYS A 130 4.12 7.34 1.41
C CYS A 130 3.77 8.69 0.76
N ALA A 131 3.01 8.67 -0.32
CA ALA A 131 2.59 9.87 -1.04
C ALA A 131 1.79 10.85 -0.17
N ALA A 132 0.92 10.33 0.70
CA ALA A 132 0.02 11.13 1.53
C ALA A 132 0.74 11.96 2.60
N ASP A 133 1.90 11.52 3.07
CA ASP A 133 2.68 12.27 4.07
C ASP A 133 3.58 13.33 3.46
N GLY A 134 3.83 13.28 2.14
CA GLY A 134 4.76 14.18 1.45
C GLY A 134 6.20 14.13 1.99
N PHE A 135 6.47 13.24 2.94
CA PHE A 135 7.74 12.95 3.62
C PHE A 135 8.63 14.14 3.98
N GLY A 136 8.08 15.32 4.23
CA GLY A 136 8.89 16.51 4.51
C GLY A 136 9.94 16.81 3.42
N GLY A 137 9.72 16.37 2.17
CA GLY A 137 10.66 16.55 1.05
C GLY A 137 11.68 15.42 0.83
N ARG A 138 11.64 14.32 1.59
CA ARG A 138 12.59 13.18 1.45
C ARG A 138 12.33 12.32 0.21
N LEU A 139 11.06 12.00 -0.08
CA LEU A 139 10.66 11.31 -1.31
C LEU A 139 10.17 12.31 -2.37
N THR A 140 10.89 12.41 -3.48
CA THR A 140 10.47 13.24 -4.61
C THR A 140 9.31 12.59 -5.38
N ALA A 141 8.53 13.40 -6.11
CA ALA A 141 7.50 12.89 -7.00
C ALA A 141 8.06 11.90 -8.04
N ALA A 142 9.29 12.12 -8.53
CA ALA A 142 9.97 11.21 -9.44
C ALA A 142 10.32 9.88 -8.76
N GLY A 143 10.79 9.91 -7.51
CA GLY A 143 11.05 8.71 -6.71
C GLY A 143 9.79 7.88 -6.45
N LEU A 144 8.68 8.55 -6.11
CA LEU A 144 7.39 7.88 -5.95
C LEU A 144 6.92 7.21 -7.25
N VAL A 145 7.05 7.89 -8.41
CA VAL A 145 6.70 7.30 -9.71
C VAL A 145 7.60 6.10 -10.04
N ALA A 146 8.90 6.17 -9.73
CA ALA A 146 9.82 5.06 -9.91
C ALA A 146 9.42 3.85 -9.06
N LEU A 147 9.07 4.07 -7.79
CA LEU A 147 8.56 3.03 -6.88
C LEU A 147 7.26 2.39 -7.40
N VAL A 148 6.30 3.20 -7.86
CA VAL A 148 5.03 2.69 -8.43
C VAL A 148 5.31 1.82 -9.66
N ARG A 149 6.26 2.21 -10.52
CA ARG A 149 6.63 1.44 -11.71
C ARG A 149 7.35 0.13 -11.35
N ALA A 150 8.17 0.14 -10.30
CA ALA A 150 8.91 -1.04 -9.87
C ALA A 150 8.03 -2.06 -9.13
N THR A 151 6.97 -1.60 -8.47
CA THR A 151 6.02 -2.43 -7.71
C THR A 151 4.82 -2.89 -8.54
N ALA A 152 4.59 -2.27 -9.70
CA ALA A 152 3.60 -2.71 -10.66
C ALA A 152 3.90 -4.16 -11.10
N LEU A 153 2.94 -5.06 -10.88
CA LEU A 153 2.98 -6.40 -11.46
C LEU A 153 3.15 -6.25 -12.97
N ARG A 154 4.30 -6.66 -13.48
CA ARG A 154 4.52 -6.75 -14.92
C ARG A 154 3.47 -7.74 -15.44
N PRO A 155 2.64 -7.39 -16.44
CA PRO A 155 1.78 -8.38 -17.05
C PRO A 155 2.67 -9.53 -17.50
N ALA A 156 2.30 -10.76 -17.14
CA ALA A 156 2.92 -11.94 -17.71
C ALA A 156 2.86 -11.75 -19.22
N GLY A 157 4.01 -11.48 -19.84
CA GLY A 157 4.07 -11.37 -21.29
C GLY A 157 3.61 -12.69 -21.87
N PRO A 158 2.91 -12.70 -23.02
CA PRO A 158 2.68 -13.95 -23.72
C PRO A 158 4.04 -14.45 -24.20
N GLY A 159 4.59 -15.45 -23.52
CA GLY A 159 5.82 -16.12 -23.91
C GLY A 159 5.91 -17.43 -23.14
N GLY A 160 6.05 -18.58 -23.79
CA GLY A 160 6.41 -18.85 -25.18
C GLY A 160 7.14 -20.19 -25.18
#